data_AF-A0A4Q5QI54-F1
#
_entry.id   AF-A0A4Q5QI54-F1
#
_cell.length_a   1.000
_cell.length_b   1.000
_cell.length_c   1.000
_cell.angle_alpha   90.00
_cell.angle_beta   90.00
_cell.angle_gamma   90.00
#
_symmetry.space_group_name_H-M   'P 1'
#
loop_
_entity.id
_entity.type
_entity.pdbx_description
1 polymer ?
#
loop_
_entity_poly.entity_id
_entity_poly.type
_entity_poly.pdbx_seq_one_letter_code
_entity_poly.pdbx_strand_id
1 'polypeptide(L)' 'IEATDAALDWLGQLGYDPQFGARPLKRVMQKKVLNELSKQILSGKINKDSNIRLDEFDHNFVFLNA' A
#
# COMPACT_ATOMS: atom_id res chain seq x y z
N ILE A 1 2.68 9.23 6.21
CA ILE A 1 2.73 8.15 5.20
C ILE A 1 2.71 8.84 3.86
N GLU A 2 3.76 8.64 3.07
CA GLU A 2 3.91 9.18 1.72
C GLU A 2 3.94 8.01 0.74
N ALA A 3 3.30 8.15 -0.42
CA ALA A 3 3.29 7.12 -1.45
C ALA A 3 4.05 7.62 -2.69
N THR A 4 4.81 6.75 -3.32
CA THR A 4 5.40 7.03 -4.63
C THR A 4 4.36 6.92 -5.73
N ASP A 5 4.63 7.56 -6.88
CA ASP A 5 3.78 7.44 -8.06
C ASP A 5 3.65 5.97 -8.51
N ALA A 6 4.74 5.18 -8.43
CA ALA A 6 4.71 3.76 -8.73
C ALA A 6 3.72 2.97 -7.84
N ALA A 7 3.69 3.27 -6.54
CA ALA A 7 2.72 2.67 -5.63
C ALA A 7 1.28 3.10 -5.95
N LEU A 8 1.06 4.36 -6.33
CA LEU A 8 -0.26 4.87 -6.69
C LEU A 8 -0.76 4.23 -8.00
N ASP A 9 0.10 4.11 -9.00
CA ASP A 9 -0.21 3.47 -10.28
C ASP A 9 -0.57 1.99 -10.07
N TRP A 10 0.22 1.28 -9.28
CA TRP A 10 -0.05 -0.12 -8.97
C TRP A 10 -1.34 -0.31 -8.18
N LEU A 11 -1.62 0.58 -7.22
CA LEU A 11 -2.87 0.57 -6.48
C LEU A 11 -4.08 0.83 -7.41
N GLY A 12 -3.92 1.71 -8.38
CA GLY A 12 -4.91 1.98 -9.42
C GLY A 12 -5.19 0.74 -10.27
N GLN A 13 -4.14 0.06 -10.74
CA GLN A 13 -4.27 -1.18 -11.52
C GLN A 13 -4.99 -2.29 -10.75
N LEU A 14 -4.68 -2.46 -9.45
CA LEU A 14 -5.33 -3.47 -8.61
C LEU A 14 -6.75 -3.08 -8.20
N GLY A 15 -7.01 -1.79 -8.00
CA GLY A 15 -8.26 -1.25 -7.48
C GLY A 15 -9.31 -0.93 -8.55
N TYR A 16 -8.93 -1.01 -9.83
CA TYR A 16 -9.80 -0.78 -10.97
C TYR A 16 -10.32 -2.09 -11.54
N ASP A 17 -11.64 -2.15 -11.76
CA ASP A 17 -12.29 -3.22 -12.49
C ASP A 17 -13.10 -2.60 -13.64
N PRO A 18 -13.02 -3.10 -14.89
CA PRO A 18 -13.74 -2.51 -16.02
C PRO A 18 -15.27 -2.47 -15.85
N GLN A 19 -15.84 -3.42 -15.11
CA GLN A 19 -17.28 -3.51 -14.85
C GLN A 19 -17.70 -2.67 -13.63
N PHE A 20 -16.82 -2.55 -12.62
CA PHE A 20 -17.14 -1.89 -11.35
C PHE A 20 -16.44 -0.55 -11.12
N GLY A 21 -15.57 -0.11 -12.02
CA GLY A 21 -14.71 1.07 -11.87
C GLY A 21 -13.80 0.94 -10.65
N ALA A 22 -13.57 2.07 -9.96
CA ALA A 22 -12.73 2.12 -8.75
C ALA A 22 -13.43 1.60 -7.47
N ARG A 23 -14.63 1.00 -7.56
CA ARG A 23 -15.34 0.47 -6.37
C ARG A 23 -14.50 -0.54 -5.56
N PRO A 24 -13.70 -1.43 -6.17
CA PRO A 24 -12.83 -2.36 -5.43
C PRO A 24 -11.66 -1.68 -4.70
N LEU A 25 -11.27 -0.47 -5.10
CA LEU A 25 -10.08 0.25 -4.62
C LEU A 25 -9.98 0.31 -3.09
N LYS A 26 -11.09 0.66 -2.42
CA LYS A 26 -11.13 0.73 -0.95
C LYS A 26 -10.74 -0.61 -0.31
N ARG A 27 -11.23 -1.72 -0.87
CA ARG A 27 -10.95 -3.05 -0.34
C ARG A 27 -9.51 -3.47 -0.60
N VAL A 28 -8.96 -3.13 -1.76
CA VAL A 28 -7.57 -3.38 -2.11
C VAL A 28 -6.64 -2.61 -1.17
N MET A 29 -6.86 -1.30 -1.02
CA MET A 29 -6.09 -0.45 -0.11
C MET A 29 -6.11 -0.99 1.32
N GLN A 30 -7.27 -1.39 1.84
CA GLN A 30 -7.38 -1.96 3.18
C GLN A 30 -6.58 -3.26 3.33
N LYS A 31 -6.72 -4.20 2.38
CA LYS A 31 -6.10 -5.52 2.48
C LYS A 31 -4.60 -5.51 2.17
N LYS A 32 -4.19 -4.81 1.12
CA LYS A 32 -2.83 -4.85 0.56
C LYS A 32 -1.92 -3.79 1.16
N VAL A 33 -2.47 -2.68 1.62
CA VAL A 33 -1.69 -1.58 2.21
C VAL A 33 -1.86 -1.57 3.73
N LEU A 34 -3.07 -1.30 4.22
CA LEU A 34 -3.29 -1.04 5.65
C LEU A 34 -3.01 -2.28 6.53
N ASN A 35 -3.52 -3.44 6.14
CA ASN A 35 -3.35 -4.67 6.92
C ASN A 35 -1.88 -5.13 6.92
N GLU A 36 -1.19 -5.04 5.79
CA GLU A 36 0.22 -5.43 5.69
C GLU A 36 1.12 -4.47 6.45
N LEU A 37 0.86 -3.16 6.36
CA LEU A 37 1.55 -2.17 7.17
C LEU A 37 1.37 -2.44 8.67
N SER A 38 0.13 -2.70 9.09
CA SER A 38 -0.19 -3.02 10.50
C SER A 38 0.60 -4.22 10.99
N LYS A 39 0.68 -5.29 10.19
CA LYS A 39 1.51 -6.48 10.52
C LYS A 39 2.98 -6.12 10.65
N GLN A 40 3.53 -5.31 9.74
CA GLN A 40 4.94 -4.94 9.78
C GLN A 40 5.28 -4.08 10.99
N ILE A 41 4.40 -3.14 11.36
CA ILE A 41 4.53 -2.35 12.58
C ILE A 41 4.50 -3.26 13.82
N LEU A 42 3.53 -4.17 13.91
CA LEU A 42 3.41 -5.12 15.02
C LEU A 42 4.63 -6.06 15.12
N SER A 43 5.24 -6.40 13.99
CA SER A 43 6.47 -7.22 13.95
C SER A 43 7.75 -6.45 14.28
N GLY A 44 7.67 -5.12 14.46
CA GLY A 44 8.82 -4.25 14.72
C GLY A 44 9.68 -3.94 13.50
N LYS A 45 9.30 -4.41 12.30
CA LYS A 45 10.01 -4.11 11.04
C LYS A 45 9.85 -2.66 10.59
N ILE A 46 8.71 -2.04 10.92
CA ILE A 46 8.40 -0.66 10.58
C ILE A 46 8.15 0.11 11.87
N ASN A 47 8.89 1.20 12.08
CA ASN A 47 8.64 2.10 13.20
C ASN A 47 7.48 3.07 12.86
N LYS A 48 6.39 2.98 13.64
CA LYS A 48 5.21 3.85 13.49
C LYS A 48 5.48 5.34 13.72
N ASP A 49 6.53 5.67 14.49
CA ASP A 49 6.87 7.05 14.88
C ASP A 49 7.79 7.73 13.85
N SER A 50 8.23 6.99 12.82
CA SER A 50 9.04 7.53 11.72
C SER A 50 8.21 7.81 10.47
N ASN A 51 8.77 8.52 9.51
CA ASN A 51 8.04 8.80 8.28
C ASN A 51 7.98 7.53 7.41
N ILE A 52 6.78 7.02 7.16
CA ILE A 52 6.60 5.77 6.41
C ILE A 52 6.41 6.11 4.94
N ARG A 53 7.26 5.56 4.07
CA ARG A 53 7.11 5.63 2.62
C ARG A 53 6.56 4.30 2.08
N LEU A 54 5.50 4.40 1.29
CA LEU A 54 4.91 3.31 0.51
C LEU A 54 5.48 3.35 -0.90
N ASP A 55 6.06 2.25 -1.34
CA ASP A 55 6.57 2.09 -2.70
C ASP A 55 6.08 0.78 -3.32
N GLU A 56 6.35 0.60 -4.60
CA GLU A 56 6.11 -0.64 -5.33
C GLU A 56 7.42 -1.25 -5.79
N PHE A 57 7.57 -2.55 -5.61
CA PHE A 57 8.68 -3.33 -6.12
C PHE A 57 8.22 -4.73 -6.50
N ASP A 58 8.46 -5.13 -7.75
CA ASP A 58 8.13 -6.46 -8.29
C ASP A 58 6.66 -6.85 -8.04
N HIS A 59 5.75 -5.94 -8.39
CA HIS A 59 4.30 -6.03 -8.20
C HIS A 59 3.84 -6.19 -6.75
N ASN A 60 4.66 -5.80 -5.79
CA ASN A 60 4.37 -5.86 -4.36
C ASN A 60 4.55 -4.50 -3.69
N PHE A 61 3.68 -4.20 -2.72
CA PHE A 61 3.85 -3.02 -1.88
C PHE A 61 4.98 -3.23 -0.89
N VAL A 62 5.92 -2.30 -0.86
CA VAL A 62 7.00 -2.25 0.12
C VAL A 62 6.85 -1.02 1.01
N PHE A 63 7.21 -1.19 2.28
CA PHE A 63 7.16 -0.12 3.27
C PHE A 63 8.57 0.16 3.74
N LEU A 64 8.92 1.44 3.81
CA LEU A 64 10.24 1.90 4.21
C LEU A 64 10.08 2.95 5.31
N ASN A 65 10.94 2.89 6.31
CA ASN A 65 11.12 4.02 7.23
C ASN A 65 12.09 5.00 6.56
N ALA A 66 11.59 6.20 6.27
CA ALA A 66 12.33 7.32 5.69
C ALA A 66 12.87 8.25 6.77
#